data_AF-A0A7R9M204-F1
#
_entry.id   AF-A0A7R9M204-F1
#
_cell.length_a   1.000
_cell.length_b   1.000
_cell.length_c   1.000
_cell.angle_alpha   90.00
_cell.angle_beta   90.00
_cell.angle_gamma   90.00
#
_symmetry.space_group_name_H-M   'P 1'
#
loop_
_entity.id
_entity.type
_entity.pdbx_description
1 polymer ?
#
loop_
_entity_poly.entity_id
_entity_poly.type
_entity_poly.pdbx_seq_one_letter_code
_entity_poly.pdbx_strand_id
1 'polypeptide(L)'
;TDDLILNDGVLWDTRSATPVHKFDKFNQHINGVFHPNGQEILSNSEIWDIKTFHLLKTVPALDQCRIKFNNIGDVIYGAVFEEENSEEDDQSKSPFCSSFRTFDAYDYTNIATID
;
A
#
# COMPACT_ATOMS: atom_id res chain seq x y z
N THR A 1 6.58 -17.74 6.43
CA THR A 1 6.44 -16.73 5.36
C THR A 1 7.48 -15.64 5.52
N ASP A 2 8.62 -15.94 6.14
CA ASP A 2 9.58 -14.92 6.63
C ASP A 2 10.79 -14.75 5.70
N ASP A 3 10.73 -15.35 4.51
CA ASP A 3 11.85 -15.40 3.59
C ASP A 3 11.76 -14.32 2.48
N LEU A 4 10.70 -13.50 2.47
CA LEU A 4 10.53 -12.43 1.49
C LEU A 4 10.58 -11.04 2.13
N ILE A 5 11.34 -10.14 1.52
CA ILE A 5 11.41 -8.73 1.90
C ILE A 5 11.00 -7.87 0.72
N LEU A 6 10.12 -6.90 0.95
CA LEU A 6 9.81 -5.86 -0.01
C LEU A 6 10.55 -4.58 0.38
N ASN A 7 11.41 -4.09 -0.50
CA ASN A 7 12.17 -2.85 -0.29
C ASN A 7 12.20 -2.05 -1.59
N ASP A 8 11.70 -0.81 -1.53
CA ASP A 8 11.68 0.13 -2.66
C ASP A 8 11.09 -0.46 -3.97
N GLY A 9 9.97 -1.18 -3.85
CA GLY A 9 9.32 -1.84 -4.99
C GLY A 9 10.02 -3.12 -5.47
N VAL A 10 11.13 -3.53 -4.87
CA VAL A 10 11.83 -4.78 -5.19
C VAL A 10 11.51 -5.84 -4.13
N LEU A 11 11.04 -6.99 -4.59
CA LEU A 11 10.84 -8.18 -3.79
C LEU A 11 12.14 -9.00 -3.77
N TRP A 12 12.59 -9.38 -2.58
CA TRP A 12 13.84 -10.10 -2.35
C TRP A 12 13.56 -11.42 -1.63
N ASP A 13 14.30 -12.46 -1.99
CA ASP A 13 14.39 -13.70 -1.23
C ASP A 13 15.59 -13.61 -0.29
N THR A 14 15.35 -13.72 1.02
CA THR A 14 16.37 -13.60 2.07
C THR A 14 17.26 -14.83 2.16
N ARG A 15 16.78 -16.01 1.75
CA ARG A 15 17.57 -17.24 1.80
C ARG A 15 18.66 -17.27 0.74
N SER A 16 18.35 -16.76 -0.44
CA SER A 16 19.31 -16.66 -1.55
C SER A 16 20.01 -15.30 -1.62
N ALA A 17 19.52 -14.29 -0.90
CA ALA A 17 19.95 -12.89 -0.99
C ALA A 17 19.88 -12.34 -2.43
N THR A 18 18.85 -12.75 -3.18
CA THR A 18 18.66 -12.34 -4.58
C THR A 18 17.35 -11.59 -4.78
N PRO A 19 17.30 -10.61 -5.71
CA PRO A 19 16.03 -10.01 -6.11
C PRO A 19 15.18 -11.05 -6.86
N VAL A 20 13.91 -11.11 -6.52
CA VAL A 20 12.89 -11.98 -7.15
C VAL A 20 12.17 -11.23 -8.25
N HIS A 21 11.71 -10.01 -7.95
CA HIS A 21 10.94 -9.20 -8.89
C HIS A 21 11.03 -7.71 -8.54
N LYS A 22 10.91 -6.83 -9.54
CA LYS A 22 10.77 -5.38 -9.35
C LYS A 22 9.41 -4.97 -9.88
N PHE A 23 8.55 -4.51 -8.98
CA PHE A 23 7.26 -3.94 -9.32
C PHE A 23 7.43 -2.53 -9.88
N ASP A 24 6.56 -2.15 -10.80
CA ASP A 24 6.49 -0.77 -11.27
C ASP A 24 5.95 0.10 -10.12
N LYS A 25 6.81 1.00 -9.62
CA LYS A 25 6.49 1.89 -8.51
C LYS A 25 5.95 3.20 -9.07
N PHE A 26 4.64 3.42 -8.95
CA PHE A 26 3.97 4.63 -9.44
C PHE A 26 3.98 5.79 -8.44
N ASN A 27 4.47 5.57 -7.21
CA ASN A 27 4.59 6.59 -6.16
C ASN A 27 6.01 6.60 -5.57
N GLN A 28 6.45 7.76 -5.07
CA GLN A 28 7.81 7.93 -4.56
C GLN A 28 7.95 7.56 -3.07
N HIS A 29 6.88 7.69 -2.28
CA HIS A 29 6.97 7.76 -0.81
C HIS A 29 6.44 6.52 -0.08
N ILE A 30 5.41 5.87 -0.62
CA ILE A 30 4.84 4.67 -0.01
C ILE A 30 5.60 3.43 -0.45
N ASN A 31 6.16 2.71 0.52
CA ASN A 31 6.63 1.35 0.32
C ASN A 31 5.44 0.39 0.47
N GLY A 32 5.39 -0.65 -0.36
CA GLY A 32 4.33 -1.63 -0.28
C GLY A 32 4.38 -2.47 1.01
N VAL A 33 3.28 -3.15 1.30
CA VAL A 33 3.12 -4.08 2.41
C VAL A 33 2.60 -5.44 1.91
N PHE A 34 2.93 -6.51 2.61
CA PHE A 34 2.37 -7.82 2.35
C PHE A 34 0.96 -7.91 2.92
N HIS A 35 0.02 -8.42 2.13
CA HIS A 35 -1.30 -8.77 2.63
C HIS A 35 -1.21 -9.96 3.60
N PRO A 36 -1.97 -10.00 4.71
CA PRO A 36 -1.94 -11.11 5.68
C PRO A 36 -2.27 -12.48 5.10
N ASN A 37 -2.96 -12.55 3.95
CA ASN A 37 -3.22 -13.80 3.22
C ASN A 37 -1.95 -14.43 2.61
N GLY A 38 -0.83 -13.69 2.54
CA GLY A 38 0.44 -14.15 1.99
C GLY A 38 0.46 -14.36 0.47
N GLN A 39 -0.54 -13.85 -0.25
CA GLN A 39 -0.67 -13.98 -1.70
C GLN A 39 -0.57 -12.65 -2.44
N GLU A 40 -0.76 -11.54 -1.73
CA GLU A 40 -0.85 -10.21 -2.34
C GLU A 40 0.15 -9.22 -1.72
N ILE A 41 0.62 -8.29 -2.55
CA ILE A 41 1.39 -7.10 -2.14
C ILE A 41 0.55 -5.88 -2.47
N LEU A 42 0.37 -5.01 -1.48
CA LEU A 42 -0.28 -3.71 -1.66
C LEU A 42 0.82 -2.66 -1.75
N SER A 43 0.94 -1.99 -2.88
CA SER A 43 1.87 -0.89 -3.08
C SER A 43 1.11 0.33 -3.55
N ASN A 44 0.95 1.32 -2.67
CA ASN A 44 0.13 2.50 -2.96
C ASN A 44 -1.30 2.10 -3.38
N SER A 45 -1.71 2.40 -4.61
CA SER A 45 -3.02 2.02 -5.14
C SER A 45 -3.03 0.68 -5.88
N GLU A 46 -1.88 0.02 -6.03
CA GLU A 46 -1.74 -1.20 -6.82
C GLU A 46 -1.71 -2.45 -5.94
N ILE A 47 -2.51 -3.46 -6.30
CA ILE A 47 -2.54 -4.77 -5.64
C ILE A 47 -1.93 -5.81 -6.59
N TRP A 48 -0.87 -6.46 -6.15
CA TRP A 48 -0.07 -7.38 -6.96
C TRP A 48 -0.15 -8.79 -6.41
N ASP A 49 -0.21 -9.78 -7.31
CA ASP A 49 -0.07 -11.19 -6.92
C ASP A 49 1.42 -11.54 -6.71
N ILE A 50 1.75 -12.15 -5.57
CA ILE A 50 3.14 -12.47 -5.20
C ILE A 50 3.75 -13.57 -6.08
N LYS A 51 2.95 -14.46 -6.65
CA LYS A 51 3.46 -15.64 -7.38
C LYS A 51 3.63 -15.39 -8.87
N THR A 52 2.68 -14.67 -9.45
CA THR A 52 2.58 -14.38 -10.89
C THR A 52 3.10 -12.99 -11.22
N PHE A 53 3.24 -12.10 -10.22
CA PHE A 53 3.66 -10.70 -10.36
C PHE A 53 2.72 -9.87 -11.23
N HIS A 54 1.50 -10.36 -11.48
CA HIS A 54 0.49 -9.61 -12.22
C HIS A 54 -0.21 -8.61 -11.31
N LEU A 55 -0.54 -7.45 -11.89
CA LEU A 55 -1.43 -6.48 -11.27
C LEU A 55 -2.85 -7.09 -11.20
N LEU A 56 -3.36 -7.29 -9.99
CA LEU A 56 -4.69 -7.83 -9.76
C LEU A 56 -5.75 -6.73 -9.81
N LYS A 57 -5.46 -5.59 -9.18
CA LYS A 57 -6.42 -4.48 -9.05
C LYS A 57 -5.68 -3.16 -8.82
N THR A 58 -6.29 -2.07 -9.28
CA THR A 58 -5.95 -0.70 -8.88
C THR A 58 -7.09 -0.15 -8.04
N VAL A 59 -6.77 0.37 -6.85
CA VAL A 59 -7.70 0.90 -5.85
C VAL A 59 -7.34 2.35 -5.59
N PRO A 60 -7.88 3.32 -6.38
CA PRO A 60 -7.49 4.73 -6.28
C PRO A 60 -7.67 5.33 -4.88
N ALA A 61 -8.58 4.78 -4.08
CA ALA A 61 -8.83 5.25 -2.72
C ALA A 61 -7.69 4.94 -1.73
N LEU A 62 -6.76 4.03 -2.08
CA LEU A 62 -5.52 3.74 -1.34
C LEU A 62 -4.33 4.59 -1.78
N ASP A 63 -4.49 5.42 -2.81
CA ASP A 63 -3.43 6.32 -3.25
C ASP A 63 -3.01 7.24 -2.10
N GLN A 64 -1.70 7.37 -1.92
CA GLN A 64 -1.07 8.13 -0.85
C GLN A 64 -1.49 7.71 0.57
N CYS A 65 -2.01 6.49 0.76
CA CYS A 65 -2.39 5.99 2.09
C CYS A 65 -1.31 5.13 2.73
N ARG A 66 -0.88 5.51 3.94
CA ARG A 66 -0.19 4.58 4.85
C ARG A 66 -1.21 3.61 5.43
N ILE A 67 -1.02 2.33 5.16
CA ILE A 67 -1.99 1.31 5.56
C ILE A 67 -1.48 0.35 6.63
N LYS A 68 -2.42 -0.15 7.44
CA LYS A 68 -2.23 -1.24 8.39
C LYS A 68 -3.43 -2.15 8.41
N PHE A 69 -3.18 -3.46 8.44
CA PHE A 69 -4.22 -4.45 8.67
C PHE A 69 -4.55 -4.56 10.16
N ASN A 70 -5.79 -4.91 10.48
CA ASN A 70 -6.14 -5.38 11.81
C ASN A 70 -5.52 -6.77 12.08
N ASN A 71 -5.67 -7.29 13.31
CA ASN A 71 -5.08 -8.58 13.69
C ASN A 71 -5.65 -9.78 12.92
N ILE A 72 -6.89 -9.70 12.45
CA ILE A 72 -7.54 -10.78 11.69
C ILE A 72 -7.10 -10.75 10.22
N GLY A 73 -6.75 -9.56 9.71
CA GLY A 73 -6.38 -9.34 8.32
C GLY A 73 -7.55 -9.14 7.37
N ASP A 74 -8.75 -8.85 7.90
CA ASP A 74 -9.99 -8.61 7.13
C ASP A 74 -10.33 -7.12 7.00
N VAL A 75 -9.67 -6.24 7.75
CA VAL A 75 -9.87 -4.79 7.69
C VAL A 75 -8.53 -4.08 7.49
N ILE A 76 -8.53 -3.09 6.60
CA ILE A 76 -7.41 -2.17 6.34
C ILE A 76 -7.76 -0.80 6.92
N TYR A 77 -6.86 -0.26 7.74
CA TYR A 77 -6.86 1.13 8.18
C TYR A 77 -5.87 1.91 7.33
N GLY A 78 -6.31 2.97 6.68
CA GLY A 78 -5.49 3.87 5.86
C GLY A 78 -5.53 5.29 6.39
N ALA A 79 -4.37 5.95 6.47
CA ALA A 79 -4.27 7.38 6.72
C ALA A 79 -3.51 8.01 5.57
N VAL A 80 -4.01 9.13 5.04
CA VAL A 80 -3.33 9.87 3.96
C VAL A 80 -1.98 10.37 4.48
N PHE A 81 -0.92 10.13 3.71
CA PHE A 81 0.42 10.57 4.02
C PHE A 81 0.65 11.95 3.43
N GLU A 82 0.78 12.96 4.29
CA GLU A 82 1.26 14.29 3.91
C GLU A 82 2.78 14.36 4.06
N GLU A 83 3.46 14.83 3.03
CA GLU A 83 4.84 15.27 3.19
C GLU A 83 4.86 16.63 3.90
N GLU A 84 5.45 16.66 5.10
CA GLU A 84 5.57 17.89 5.92
C GLU A 84 6.43 19.00 5.28
N ASN A 85 6.98 18.80 4.08
CA ASN A 85 8.04 19.65 3.49
C ASN A 85 7.73 20.23 2.10
N SER A 86 6.52 20.14 1.57
CA SER A 86 6.20 20.96 0.41
C SER A 86 6.00 22.40 0.90
N GLU A 87 6.98 23.28 0.67
CA GLU A 87 6.82 24.75 0.65
C GLU A 87 5.82 25.21 -0.45
N GLU A 88 4.96 24.30 -0.92
CA GLU A 88 3.92 24.54 -1.90
C GLU A 88 2.69 25.07 -1.15
N ASP A 89 2.24 26.24 -1.63
CA ASP A 89 1.09 27.03 -1.19
C ASP A 89 -0.02 26.19 -0.52
N ASP A 90 -0.52 26.69 0.61
CA ASP A 90 -1.65 26.16 1.40
C ASP A 90 -2.97 25.93 0.59
N GLN A 91 -2.95 26.20 -0.73
CA GLN A 91 -4.04 26.01 -1.69
C GLN A 91 -4.01 24.66 -2.43
N SER A 92 -2.93 23.86 -2.35
CA SER A 92 -2.83 22.52 -2.97
C SER A 92 -3.08 21.37 -2.00
N LYS A 93 -3.37 21.64 -0.72
CA LYS A 93 -3.81 20.61 0.23
C LYS A 93 -5.20 20.13 -0.17
N SER A 94 -5.30 18.86 -0.53
CA SER A 94 -6.59 18.18 -0.66
C SER A 94 -7.38 18.39 0.64
N PRO A 95 -8.68 18.75 0.61
CA PRO A 95 -9.48 18.93 1.83
C PRO A 95 -9.61 17.64 2.66
N PHE A 96 -9.14 16.50 2.12
CA PHE A 96 -9.09 15.18 2.76
C PHE A 96 -7.69 14.80 3.27
N CYS A 97 -6.79 15.78 3.38
CA CYS A 97 -5.41 15.64 3.86
C CYS A 97 -5.32 14.87 5.20
N SER A 98 -6.26 15.12 6.13
CA SER A 98 -6.36 14.44 7.42
C SER A 98 -7.29 13.21 7.44
N SER A 99 -7.72 12.70 6.27
CA SER A 99 -8.74 11.65 6.24
C SER A 99 -8.21 10.29 6.72
N PHE A 100 -8.95 9.67 7.62
CA PHE A 100 -8.78 8.30 8.05
C PHE A 100 -9.80 7.40 7.33
N ARG A 101 -9.32 6.40 6.62
CA ARG A 101 -10.12 5.51 5.79
C ARG A 101 -10.05 4.09 6.30
N THR A 102 -11.15 3.38 6.16
CA THR A 102 -11.25 1.94 6.45
C THR A 102 -11.69 1.20 5.20
N PHE A 103 -11.08 0.06 4.93
CA PHE A 103 -11.39 -0.77 3.76
C PHE A 103 -11.56 -2.22 4.16
N ASP A 104 -12.39 -2.93 3.39
CA ASP A 104 -12.44 -4.39 3.44
C ASP A 104 -11.17 -4.96 2.79
N ALA A 105 -10.50 -5.89 3.46
CA ALA A 105 -9.22 -6.41 2.97
C ALA A 105 -9.37 -7.44 1.83
N TYR A 106 -10.56 -8.01 1.62
CA TYR A 106 -10.80 -8.98 0.56
C TYR A 106 -11.09 -8.33 -0.79
N ASP A 107 -11.89 -7.27 -0.79
CA ASP A 107 -12.30 -6.62 -2.05
C ASP A 107 -11.78 -5.19 -2.23
N TYR A 108 -11.14 -4.64 -1.19
CA TYR A 108 -10.57 -3.30 -1.13
C TYR A 108 -11.60 -2.18 -1.25
N THR A 109 -12.88 -2.46 -0.99
CA THR A 109 -13.93 -1.45 -0.97
C THR A 109 -13.83 -0.58 0.28
N ASN A 110 -14.21 0.70 0.15
CA ASN A 110 -14.24 1.62 1.29
C ASN A 110 -15.40 1.26 2.22
N ILE A 111 -15.10 1.03 3.50
CA ILE A 111 -16.08 0.81 4.57
C ILE A 111 -16.53 2.17 5.13
N ALA A 112 -15.58 3.04 5.44
CA ALA A 112 -15.83 4.38 5.94
C ALA A 112 -14.63 5.31 5.70
N THR A 113 -14.93 6.60 5.62
CA THR A 113 -13.96 7.70 5.60
C THR A 113 -14.35 8.71 6.67
N ILE A 114 -13.39 9.10 7.50
CA ILE A 114 -13.54 10.07 8.58
C ILE A 114 -12.57 11.21 8.31
N ASP A 115 -13.07 12.44 8.27
CA ASP A 115 -12.31 13.66 7.97
C ASP A 115 -12.02 14.48 9.24
#